data_AF-A0A529KC66-F1
#
_entry.id   AF-A0A529KC66-F1
#
_cell.length_a   1.000
_cell.length_b   1.000
_cell.length_c   1.000
_cell.angle_alpha   90.00
_cell.angle_beta   90.00
_cell.angle_gamma   90.00
#
_symmetry.space_group_name_H-M   'P 1'
#
loop_
_entity.id
_entity.type
_entity.pdbx_description
1 polymer ?
#
loop_
_entity_poly.entity_id
_entity_poly.type
_entity_poly.pdbx_seq_one_letter_code
_entity_poly.pdbx_strand_id
1 'polypeptide(L)'
;MPPQPVAPTKRDFARSMRREPTEAEDRLWHELRGRRLDRIKFRRQVPVGKFIADFVCAEASLIVEIDGSQHADSNYDRERDAELKARGFRVL
;
A
#
# COMPACT_ATOMS: atom_id res chain seq x y z
N MET A 1 13.11 -3.33 4.29
CA MET A 1 12.66 -3.67 2.92
C MET A 1 13.69 -3.17 1.91
N PRO A 2 14.39 -4.07 1.20
CA PRO A 2 15.28 -3.67 0.11
C PRO A 2 14.49 -2.97 -1.00
N PRO A 3 15.09 -1.98 -1.71
CA PRO A 3 14.44 -1.35 -2.84
C PRO A 3 14.13 -2.41 -3.91
N GLN A 4 12.85 -2.55 -4.24
CA GLN A 4 12.43 -3.47 -5.30
C GLN A 4 12.52 -2.76 -6.66
N PRO A 5 12.88 -3.49 -7.73
CA PRO A 5 12.73 -2.98 -9.08
C PRO A 5 11.26 -2.75 -9.36
N VAL A 6 10.91 -1.51 -9.67
CA VAL A 6 9.53 -1.07 -9.94
C VAL A 6 9.56 -0.39 -11.30
N ALA A 7 8.67 -0.80 -12.20
CA ALA A 7 8.54 -0.20 -13.52
C ALA A 7 8.33 1.33 -13.42
N PRO A 8 8.95 2.15 -14.28
CA PRO A 8 8.80 3.61 -14.25
C PRO A 8 7.34 4.07 -14.24
N THR A 9 6.50 3.44 -15.08
CA THR A 9 5.06 3.71 -15.16
C THR A 9 4.34 3.56 -13.81
N LYS A 10 4.70 2.54 -13.01
CA LYS A 10 4.12 2.34 -11.67
C LYS A 10 4.63 3.35 -10.66
N ARG A 11 5.87 3.81 -10.80
CA ARG A 11 6.40 4.86 -9.93
C ARG A 11 5.67 6.18 -10.17
N ASP A 12 5.38 6.49 -11.42
CA ASP A 12 4.66 7.71 -11.80
C ASP A 12 3.18 7.63 -11.44
N PHE A 13 2.54 6.47 -11.63
CA PHE A 13 1.18 6.25 -11.15
C PHE A 13 1.08 6.35 -9.61
N ALA A 14 2.02 5.75 -8.87
CA ALA A 14 2.09 5.94 -7.42
C ALA A 14 2.33 7.41 -7.01
N ARG A 15 2.95 8.23 -7.86
CA ARG A 15 3.10 9.66 -7.60
C ARG A 15 1.80 10.42 -7.86
N SER A 16 1.03 10.08 -8.90
CA SER A 16 -0.28 10.69 -9.15
C SER A 16 -1.27 10.34 -8.03
N MET A 17 -1.35 9.08 -7.60
CA MET A 17 -2.18 8.67 -6.46
C MET A 17 -1.82 9.42 -5.17
N ARG A 18 -0.55 9.81 -5.00
CA ARG A 18 -0.16 10.65 -3.86
C ARG A 18 -0.63 12.09 -3.98
N ARG A 19 -0.83 12.61 -5.18
CA ARG A 19 -1.32 13.98 -5.40
C ARG A 19 -2.83 14.05 -5.27
N GLU A 20 -3.51 12.98 -5.68
CA GLU A 20 -4.97 12.91 -5.77
C GLU A 20 -5.46 11.64 -5.04
N PRO A 21 -5.38 11.60 -3.69
CA PRO A 21 -5.92 10.48 -2.92
C PRO A 21 -7.46 10.52 -2.89
N THR A 22 -8.08 9.39 -2.60
CA THR A 22 -9.49 9.36 -2.18
C THR A 22 -9.68 10.06 -0.83
N GLU A 23 -10.91 10.46 -0.49
CA GLU A 23 -11.20 11.09 0.81
C GLU A 23 -10.81 10.16 1.99
N ALA A 24 -11.10 8.87 1.87
CA ALA A 24 -10.76 7.88 2.88
C ALA A 24 -9.24 7.74 3.05
N GLU A 25 -8.49 7.69 1.94
CA GLU A 25 -7.01 7.70 1.97
C GLU A 25 -6.44 8.96 2.59
N ASP A 26 -6.97 10.14 2.25
CA ASP A 26 -6.47 11.39 2.80
C ASP A 26 -6.70 11.47 4.31
N ARG A 27 -7.89 11.08 4.78
CA ARG A 27 -8.24 11.02 6.19
C ARG A 27 -7.32 10.06 6.95
N LEU A 28 -7.12 8.84 6.46
CA LEU A 28 -6.22 7.88 7.12
C LEU A 28 -4.77 8.37 7.08
N TRP A 29 -4.33 8.96 5.95
CA TRP A 29 -2.99 9.50 5.85
C TRP A 29 -2.73 10.65 6.84
N HIS A 30 -3.73 11.47 7.15
CA HIS A 30 -3.62 12.51 8.17
C HIS A 30 -3.22 11.94 9.54
N GLU A 31 -3.79 10.78 9.90
CA GLU A 31 -3.50 10.10 11.16
C GLU A 31 -2.18 9.31 11.15
N LEU A 32 -1.76 8.78 10.00
CA LEU A 32 -0.56 7.94 9.90
C LEU A 32 0.73 8.72 9.61
N ARG A 33 0.63 9.87 8.93
CA ARG A 33 1.81 10.62 8.45
C ARG A 33 2.67 11.10 9.60
N GLY A 34 3.98 11.25 9.33
CA GLY A 34 4.89 11.87 10.29
C GLY A 34 5.05 11.09 11.59
N ARG A 35 4.76 9.78 11.58
CA ARG A 35 4.84 8.90 12.76
C ARG A 35 3.85 9.27 13.87
N ARG A 36 2.68 9.81 13.49
CA ARG A 36 1.65 10.25 14.44
C ARG A 36 1.00 9.10 15.21
N LEU A 37 0.83 7.94 14.57
CA LEU A 37 0.39 6.71 15.24
C LEU A 37 1.58 6.02 15.92
N ASP A 38 1.66 6.09 17.25
CA ASP A 38 2.63 5.37 18.10
C ASP A 38 4.10 5.44 17.65
N ARG A 39 4.49 6.55 17.00
CA ARG A 39 5.84 6.74 16.41
C ARG A 39 6.19 5.76 15.27
N ILE A 40 5.21 4.99 14.79
CA ILE A 40 5.36 3.99 13.74
C ILE A 40 5.42 4.68 12.38
N LYS A 41 6.35 4.24 11.53
CA LYS A 41 6.49 4.80 10.17
C LYS A 41 5.55 4.12 9.19
N PHE A 42 4.61 4.90 8.67
CA PHE A 42 3.83 4.54 7.49
C PHE A 42 4.32 5.30 6.25
N ARG A 43 4.21 4.62 5.11
CA ARG A 43 4.39 5.19 3.77
C ARG A 43 3.11 4.94 2.99
N ARG A 44 2.68 5.90 2.19
CA ARG A 44 1.50 5.74 1.34
C ARG A 44 1.81 5.48 -0.12
N GLN A 45 0.90 4.79 -0.80
CA GLN A 45 0.91 4.47 -2.22
C GLN A 45 2.24 3.85 -2.65
N VAL A 46 2.64 2.76 -2.01
CA VAL A 46 3.96 2.13 -2.16
C VAL A 46 3.89 1.02 -3.20
N PRO A 47 4.69 1.11 -4.28
CA PRO A 47 4.81 -0.03 -5.19
C PRO A 47 5.45 -1.24 -4.49
N VAL A 48 4.79 -2.39 -4.57
CA VAL A 48 5.23 -3.68 -4.05
C VAL A 48 5.05 -4.72 -5.15
N GLY A 49 6.16 -5.13 -5.77
CA GLY A 49 6.11 -6.01 -6.94
C GLY A 49 5.25 -5.45 -8.07
N LYS A 50 4.18 -6.18 -8.42
CA LYS A 50 3.22 -5.75 -9.44
C LYS A 50 2.10 -4.84 -8.90
N PHE A 51 2.03 -4.60 -7.60
CA PHE A 51 0.92 -3.87 -7.00
C PHE A 51 1.37 -2.53 -6.44
N ILE A 52 0.41 -1.67 -6.13
CA ILE A 52 0.61 -0.49 -5.30
C ILE A 52 -0.26 -0.72 -4.07
N ALA A 53 0.35 -0.63 -2.90
CA ALA A 53 -0.32 -0.72 -1.62
C ALA A 53 -0.64 0.67 -1.08
N ASP A 54 -1.85 0.89 -0.58
CA ASP A 54 -2.28 2.20 -0.08
C ASP A 54 -1.42 2.68 1.07
N PHE A 55 -1.15 1.81 2.06
CA PHE A 55 -0.25 2.12 3.17
C PHE A 55 0.65 0.92 3.51
N VAL A 56 1.91 1.22 3.84
CA VAL A 56 2.92 0.23 4.24
C VAL A 56 3.62 0.68 5.51
N CYS A 57 3.59 -0.18 6.54
CA CYS A 57 4.51 -0.17 7.66
C CYS A 57 5.58 -1.25 7.45
N ALA A 58 6.78 -0.82 7.07
CA ALA A 58 7.88 -1.75 6.83
C ALA A 58 8.42 -2.39 8.12
N GLU A 59 8.26 -1.72 9.27
CA GLU A 59 8.72 -2.19 10.59
C GLU A 59 7.87 -3.39 11.07
N ALA A 60 6.56 -3.37 10.79
CA ALA A 60 5.63 -4.44 11.14
C ALA A 60 5.38 -5.44 10.00
N SER A 61 6.03 -5.26 8.84
CA SER A 61 5.69 -5.97 7.60
C SER A 61 4.19 -5.97 7.33
N LEU A 62 3.57 -4.79 7.44
CA LEU A 62 2.14 -4.59 7.35
C LEU A 62 1.78 -3.71 6.17
N ILE A 63 0.78 -4.15 5.42
CA ILE A 63 0.05 -3.41 4.40
C ILE A 63 -1.34 -3.13 4.95
N VAL A 64 -1.83 -1.90 4.78
CA VAL A 64 -3.22 -1.52 5.07
C VAL A 64 -3.79 -0.99 3.76
N GLU A 65 -4.84 -1.65 3.27
CA GLU A 65 -5.58 -1.21 2.08
C GLU A 65 -6.87 -0.53 2.50
N ILE A 66 -7.25 0.52 1.80
CA ILE A 66 -8.57 1.11 1.99
C ILE A 66 -9.51 0.42 1.03
N ASP A 67 -10.57 -0.18 1.58
CA ASP A 67 -11.52 -0.96 0.81
C ASP A 67 -12.24 -0.06 -0.21
N GLY A 68 -11.80 -0.12 -1.46
CA GLY A 68 -12.47 0.48 -2.62
C GLY A 68 -13.58 -0.41 -3.19
N SER A 69 -13.95 -1.48 -2.48
CA SER A 69 -14.99 -2.47 -2.76
C SER A 69 -15.54 -2.51 -4.20
N GLN A 70 -14.88 -3.32 -5.05
CA GLN A 70 -15.58 -4.18 -6.01
C GLN A 70 -14.92 -5.55 -6.21
N HIS A 71 -14.11 -6.07 -5.29
CA HIS A 71 -13.31 -7.25 -5.62
C HIS A 71 -13.20 -8.24 -4.46
N ALA A 72 -14.33 -8.81 -4.05
CA ALA A 72 -14.34 -9.88 -3.05
C ALA A 72 -14.15 -11.30 -3.65
N ASP A 73 -14.13 -11.46 -4.97
CA ASP A 73 -14.18 -12.80 -5.59
C ASP A 73 -13.39 -12.96 -6.90
N SER A 74 -12.42 -12.08 -7.19
CA SER A 74 -11.62 -12.21 -8.40
C SER A 74 -10.37 -13.08 -8.16
N ASN A 75 -9.98 -13.89 -9.14
CA ASN A 75 -8.70 -14.62 -9.10
C ASN A 75 -7.48 -13.67 -8.94
N TYR A 76 -7.64 -12.41 -9.33
CA TYR A 76 -6.63 -11.37 -9.21
C TYR A 76 -6.32 -11.03 -7.75
N ASP A 77 -7.32 -10.97 -6.87
CA ASP A 77 -7.09 -10.67 -5.45
C ASP A 77 -6.36 -11.80 -4.74
N ARG A 78 -6.66 -13.05 -5.09
CA ARG A 78 -5.95 -14.21 -4.54
C ARG A 78 -4.48 -14.22 -4.98
N GLU A 79 -4.19 -13.91 -6.25
CA GLU A 79 -2.81 -13.78 -6.74
C GLU A 79 -2.08 -12.64 -6.02
N ARG A 80 -2.75 -11.50 -5.87
CA ARG A 80 -2.24 -10.32 -5.16
C ARG A 80 -1.88 -10.65 -3.72
N ASP A 81 -2.82 -11.22 -2.96
CA ASP A 81 -2.60 -11.55 -1.56
C ASP A 81 -1.51 -12.62 -1.39
N ALA A 82 -1.49 -13.64 -2.25
CA ALA A 82 -0.44 -14.65 -2.25
C ALA A 82 0.94 -14.02 -2.52
N GLU A 83 1.06 -13.11 -3.49
CA GLU A 83 2.31 -12.43 -3.80
C GLU A 83 2.76 -11.52 -2.65
N LEU A 84 1.86 -10.72 -2.08
CA LEU A 84 2.17 -9.82 -0.97
C LEU A 84 2.60 -10.61 0.28
N LYS A 85 1.91 -11.73 0.56
CA LYS A 85 2.26 -12.64 1.66
C LYS A 85 3.59 -13.34 1.43
N ALA A 86 3.88 -13.79 0.20
CA ALA A 86 5.17 -14.38 -0.15
C ALA A 86 6.32 -13.37 0.00
N ARG A 87 6.04 -12.07 -0.13
CA ARG A 87 6.98 -10.98 0.14
C ARG A 87 7.12 -10.64 1.64
N GLY A 88 6.42 -11.37 2.52
CA GLY A 88 6.48 -11.23 3.96
C GLY A 88 5.50 -10.24 4.56
N PHE A 89 4.56 -9.70 3.76
CA PHE A 89 3.58 -8.74 4.26
C PHE A 89 2.32 -9.43 4.78
N ARG A 90 1.80 -8.92 5.90
CA ARG A 90 0.40 -9.08 6.28
C ARG A 90 -0.40 -7.94 5.66
N VAL A 91 -1.54 -8.26 5.05
CA VAL A 91 -2.49 -7.28 4.51
C VAL A 91 -3.66 -7.15 5.50
N LEU A 92 -4.10 -5.92 5.75
CA LEU A 92 -5.28 -5.56 6.54
C LEU A 92 -6.22 -4.70 5.71
#